data_AF-A0A1W9PHW0-F1
#
_entry.id   AF-A0A1W9PHW0-F1
#
_cell.length_a   1.000
_cell.length_b   1.000
_cell.length_c   1.000
_cell.angle_alpha   90.00
_cell.angle_beta   90.00
_cell.angle_gamma   90.00
#
_symmetry.space_group_name_H-M   'P 1'
#
loop_
_entity.id
_entity.type
_entity.pdbx_description
1 polymer ?
#
loop_
_entity_poly.entity_id
_entity_poly.type
_entity_poly.pdbx_seq_one_letter_code
_entity_poly.pdbx_strand_id
1 'polypeptide(L)'
;MIEEAAIDNIPSIIIDPKGDMGNLCLTFPNLKPEDFKPWIDPVDASNRGESIDEAAAATAKLWKNGLSKQHQDPSRIKKLHDVDTTIYTPGSSAGVGINILGNFDAPSEEILDDADTFAALINTTVSSLLALVSVKGDALRSKEFLLLSTIFSHFWRKRESLSLETLIGQIASPPFKKIGVLNLNDFYPQNRRLELAMLFNNVLSSVGFSSWIEGEPLDIQSLLYD
;
A
#
# COMPACT_ATOMS: atom_id res chain seq x y z
N MET A 1 -1.64 -22.96 1.51
CA MET A 1 -2.96 -22.38 1.84
C MET A 1 -3.24 -21.20 0.94
N ILE A 2 -2.24 -20.35 0.68
CA ILE A 2 -2.32 -19.26 -0.28
C ILE A 2 -2.33 -19.80 -1.72
N GLU A 3 -1.50 -20.79 -2.02
CA GLU A 3 -1.41 -21.43 -3.33
C GLU A 3 -2.72 -22.15 -3.71
N GLU A 4 -3.42 -22.71 -2.71
CA GLU A 4 -4.72 -23.33 -2.89
C GLU A 4 -5.79 -22.28 -3.23
N ALA A 5 -5.84 -21.19 -2.46
CA ALA A 5 -6.76 -20.08 -2.72
C ALA A 5 -6.54 -19.48 -4.11
N ALA A 6 -5.28 -19.31 -4.52
CA ALA A 6 -4.90 -18.84 -5.85
C ALA A 6 -5.42 -19.78 -6.95
N ILE A 7 -5.16 -21.09 -6.82
CA ILE A 7 -5.60 -22.09 -7.80
C ILE A 7 -7.14 -22.22 -7.85
N ASP A 8 -7.81 -22.01 -6.72
CA ASP A 8 -9.27 -22.03 -6.62
C ASP A 8 -9.93 -20.71 -7.07
N ASN A 9 -9.15 -19.78 -7.64
CA ASN A 9 -9.59 -18.46 -8.13
C ASN A 9 -10.26 -17.60 -7.04
N ILE A 10 -9.71 -17.64 -5.83
CA ILE A 10 -10.13 -16.78 -4.72
C ILE A 10 -9.22 -15.54 -4.71
N PRO A 11 -9.74 -14.33 -5.05
CA PRO A 11 -8.98 -13.10 -4.99
C PRO A 11 -8.36 -12.89 -3.61
N SER A 12 -7.05 -12.63 -3.58
CA SER A 12 -6.29 -12.60 -2.33
C SER A 12 -5.26 -11.48 -2.34
N ILE A 13 -5.29 -10.62 -1.33
CA ILE A 13 -4.21 -9.67 -1.03
C ILE A 13 -3.37 -10.23 0.11
N ILE A 14 -2.05 -10.26 -0.09
CA ILE A 14 -1.10 -10.75 0.90
C ILE A 14 -0.26 -9.56 1.38
N ILE A 15 -0.34 -9.25 2.66
CA ILE A 15 0.54 -8.26 3.30
C ILE A 15 1.78 -9.01 3.78
N ASP A 16 2.92 -8.72 3.16
CA ASP A 16 4.18 -9.41 3.42
C ASP A 16 5.22 -8.51 4.12
N PRO A 17 5.21 -8.43 5.46
CA PRO A 17 6.21 -7.69 6.20
C PRO A 17 7.58 -8.40 6.26
N LYS A 18 7.66 -9.68 5.87
CA LYS A 18 8.92 -10.47 5.90
C LYS A 18 9.67 -10.40 4.58
N GLY A 19 8.97 -10.18 3.47
CA GLY A 19 9.53 -10.06 2.12
C GLY A 19 9.79 -11.39 1.43
N ASP A 20 9.18 -12.50 1.90
CA ASP A 20 9.38 -13.85 1.35
C ASP A 20 8.21 -14.35 0.48
N MET A 21 7.09 -13.64 0.41
CA MET A 21 5.92 -14.05 -0.38
C MET A 21 6.12 -13.87 -1.88
N GLY A 22 7.05 -13.02 -2.30
CA GLY A 22 7.48 -12.93 -3.71
C GLY A 22 7.98 -14.28 -4.26
N ASN A 23 8.43 -15.19 -3.39
CA ASN A 23 8.83 -16.55 -3.78
C ASN A 23 7.68 -17.37 -4.37
N LEU A 24 6.42 -17.02 -4.10
CA LEU A 24 5.26 -17.67 -4.72
C LEU A 24 5.22 -17.47 -6.24
N CYS A 25 5.87 -16.42 -6.75
CA CYS A 25 6.01 -16.16 -8.18
C CYS A 25 7.11 -17.01 -8.83
N LEU A 26 7.98 -17.66 -8.03
CA LEU A 26 9.05 -18.54 -8.53
C LEU A 26 8.47 -19.92 -8.85
N THR A 27 7.70 -19.99 -9.93
CA THR A 27 7.08 -21.22 -10.40
C THR A 27 7.76 -21.71 -11.66
N PHE A 28 8.27 -22.94 -11.65
CA PHE A 28 9.03 -23.53 -12.76
C PHE A 28 8.37 -24.83 -13.26
N PRO A 29 7.33 -24.75 -14.10
CA PRO A 29 6.54 -25.92 -14.51
C PRO A 29 7.31 -27.01 -15.24
N ASN A 30 8.39 -26.64 -15.94
CA ASN A 30 9.21 -27.60 -16.69
C ASN A 30 10.25 -28.30 -15.80
N LEU A 31 10.51 -27.78 -14.59
CA LEU A 31 11.53 -28.27 -13.66
C LEU A 31 12.89 -28.50 -14.32
N LYS A 32 13.28 -27.61 -15.24
CA LYS A 32 14.57 -27.71 -15.93
C LYS A 32 15.64 -26.94 -15.18
N PRO A 33 16.90 -27.42 -15.14
CA PRO A 33 17.99 -26.70 -14.48
C PRO A 33 18.10 -25.23 -14.93
N GLU A 34 17.86 -24.96 -16.20
CA GLU A 34 17.95 -23.61 -16.79
C GLU A 34 16.95 -22.62 -16.16
N ASP A 35 15.80 -23.09 -15.69
CA ASP A 35 14.78 -22.26 -15.03
C ASP A 35 15.27 -21.77 -13.65
N PHE A 36 16.07 -22.57 -12.95
CA PHE A 36 16.61 -22.25 -11.63
C PHE A 36 17.89 -21.44 -11.67
N LYS A 37 18.66 -21.56 -12.77
CA LYS A 37 19.99 -20.95 -12.92
C LYS A 37 20.05 -19.45 -12.58
N PRO A 38 19.11 -18.58 -12.98
CA PRO A 38 19.14 -17.15 -12.65
C PRO A 38 18.99 -16.86 -11.14
N TRP A 39 18.45 -17.81 -10.39
CA TRP A 39 18.11 -17.67 -8.98
C TRP A 39 19.13 -18.33 -8.05
N ILE A 40 20.16 -18.96 -8.60
CA ILE A 40 21.25 -19.55 -7.82
C ILE A 40 22.19 -18.43 -7.36
N ASP A 41 22.41 -18.35 -6.04
CA ASP A 41 23.45 -17.51 -5.47
C ASP A 41 24.85 -18.11 -5.79
N PRO A 42 25.71 -17.38 -6.52
CA PRO A 42 27.05 -17.84 -6.87
C PRO A 42 27.95 -18.11 -5.66
N VAL A 43 27.77 -17.35 -4.57
CA VAL A 43 28.56 -17.49 -3.33
C VAL A 43 28.21 -18.79 -2.63
N ASP A 44 26.91 -19.09 -2.50
CA ASP A 44 26.45 -20.34 -1.90
C ASP A 44 26.87 -21.57 -2.70
N ALA A 45 26.78 -21.51 -4.03
CA ALA A 45 27.27 -22.57 -4.91
C ALA A 45 28.78 -22.81 -4.70
N SER A 46 29.58 -21.73 -4.70
CA SER A 46 31.01 -21.80 -4.47
C SER A 46 31.37 -22.36 -3.08
N ASN A 47 30.63 -21.99 -2.03
CA ASN A 47 30.84 -22.51 -0.67
C ASN A 47 30.59 -24.01 -0.57
N ARG A 48 29.70 -24.56 -1.40
CA ARG A 48 29.46 -26.01 -1.53
C ARG A 48 30.43 -26.71 -2.48
N GLY A 49 31.32 -25.97 -3.15
CA GLY A 49 32.23 -26.51 -4.16
C GLY A 49 31.52 -26.91 -5.47
N GLU A 50 30.34 -26.34 -5.73
CA GLU A 50 29.52 -26.62 -6.91
C GLU A 50 29.61 -25.45 -7.90
N SER A 51 29.60 -25.73 -9.20
CA SER A 51 29.31 -24.72 -10.22
C SER A 51 27.84 -24.30 -10.19
N ILE A 52 27.52 -23.13 -10.75
CA ILE A 52 26.14 -22.63 -10.86
C ILE A 52 25.27 -23.65 -11.61
N ASP A 53 25.79 -24.27 -12.68
CA ASP A 53 25.06 -25.27 -13.46
C ASP A 53 24.79 -26.55 -12.66
N GLU A 54 25.76 -27.01 -11.85
CA GLU A 54 25.58 -28.15 -10.95
C GLU A 54 24.55 -27.85 -9.85
N ALA A 55 24.62 -26.67 -9.24
CA ALA A 55 23.68 -26.23 -8.20
C ALA A 55 22.25 -26.08 -8.77
N ALA A 56 22.10 -25.56 -9.98
CA ALA A 56 20.82 -25.46 -10.67
C ALA A 56 20.23 -26.85 -10.98
N ALA A 57 21.05 -27.78 -11.47
CA ALA A 57 20.63 -29.15 -11.73
C ALA A 57 20.25 -29.90 -10.44
N ALA A 58 21.00 -29.69 -9.36
CA ALA A 58 20.69 -30.23 -8.04
C ALA A 58 19.36 -29.69 -7.50
N THR A 59 19.11 -28.38 -7.66
CA THR A 59 17.88 -27.71 -7.24
C THR A 59 16.66 -28.21 -8.02
N ALA A 60 16.77 -28.34 -9.35
CA ALA A 60 15.72 -28.91 -10.18
C ALA A 60 15.36 -30.34 -9.77
N LYS A 61 16.38 -31.17 -9.49
CA LYS A 61 16.19 -32.54 -8.99
C LYS A 61 15.55 -32.55 -7.59
N LEU A 62 15.96 -31.65 -6.71
CA LEU A 62 15.39 -31.50 -5.37
C LEU A 62 13.89 -31.19 -5.45
N TRP A 63 13.50 -30.22 -6.26
CA TRP A 63 12.10 -29.84 -6.47
C TRP A 63 11.28 -31.00 -7.04
N LYS A 64 11.77 -31.66 -8.10
CA LYS A 64 11.10 -32.82 -8.71
C LYS A 64 10.87 -33.95 -7.70
N ASN A 65 11.87 -34.24 -6.87
CA ASN A 65 11.76 -35.27 -5.85
C ASN A 65 10.81 -34.86 -4.71
N GLY A 66 10.85 -33.60 -4.28
CA GLY A 66 9.96 -33.07 -3.25
C GLY A 66 8.49 -33.13 -3.67
N LEU A 67 8.21 -32.71 -4.90
CA LEU A 67 6.87 -32.76 -5.50
C LEU A 67 6.34 -34.20 -5.56
N SER A 68 7.17 -35.13 -6.03
CA SER A 68 6.81 -36.56 -6.12
C SER A 68 6.54 -37.18 -4.74
N LYS A 69 7.33 -36.79 -3.71
CA LYS A 69 7.13 -37.23 -2.32
C LYS A 69 5.79 -36.77 -1.72
N GLN A 70 5.25 -35.65 -2.20
CA GLN A 70 3.95 -35.14 -1.80
C GLN A 70 2.82 -35.60 -2.75
N HIS A 71 3.09 -36.59 -3.62
CA HIS A 71 2.12 -37.11 -4.58
C HIS A 71 1.58 -36.06 -5.56
N GLN A 72 2.41 -35.06 -5.88
CA GLN A 72 2.11 -34.02 -6.86
C GLN A 72 2.98 -34.19 -8.10
N ASP A 73 2.58 -33.57 -9.19
CA ASP A 73 3.30 -33.57 -10.46
C ASP A 73 3.45 -32.14 -11.02
N PRO A 74 4.30 -31.92 -12.03
CA PRO A 74 4.59 -30.57 -12.53
C PRO A 74 3.37 -29.81 -13.06
N SER A 75 2.27 -30.49 -13.42
CA SER A 75 1.01 -29.83 -13.77
C SER A 75 0.43 -29.02 -12.61
N ARG A 76 0.73 -29.38 -11.35
CA ARG A 76 0.33 -28.58 -10.18
C ARG A 76 1.05 -27.24 -10.14
N ILE A 77 2.35 -27.24 -10.41
CA ILE A 77 3.13 -26.00 -10.53
C ILE A 77 2.60 -25.16 -11.68
N LYS A 78 2.27 -25.80 -12.81
CA LYS A 78 1.64 -25.12 -13.94
C LYS A 78 0.33 -24.43 -13.55
N LYS A 79 -0.55 -25.12 -12.82
CA LYS A 79 -1.81 -24.52 -12.35
C LYS A 79 -1.57 -23.26 -11.51
N LEU A 80 -0.57 -23.25 -10.64
CA LEU A 80 -0.21 -22.06 -9.86
C LEU A 80 0.43 -20.97 -10.72
N HIS A 81 1.34 -21.34 -11.62
CA HIS A 81 2.01 -20.44 -12.55
C HIS A 81 1.01 -19.70 -13.46
N ASP A 82 -0.07 -20.37 -13.85
CA ASP A 82 -1.10 -19.81 -14.72
C ASP A 82 -2.06 -18.86 -13.97
N VAL A 83 -1.90 -18.66 -12.65
CA VAL A 83 -2.68 -17.68 -11.87
C VAL A 83 -2.01 -16.30 -11.96
N ASP A 84 -2.79 -15.29 -12.33
CA ASP A 84 -2.33 -13.91 -12.39
C ASP A 84 -1.87 -13.44 -11.00
N THR A 85 -0.64 -12.92 -10.94
CA THR A 85 -0.02 -12.49 -9.70
C THR A 85 0.68 -11.15 -9.93
N THR A 86 0.38 -10.17 -9.08
CA THR A 86 1.00 -8.85 -9.12
C THR A 86 1.77 -8.60 -7.83
N ILE A 87 3.06 -8.25 -7.96
CA ILE A 87 3.88 -7.81 -6.82
C ILE A 87 3.79 -6.29 -6.71
N TYR A 88 3.05 -5.82 -5.71
CA TYR A 88 2.97 -4.40 -5.37
C TYR A 88 4.09 -4.01 -4.41
N THR A 89 4.83 -2.95 -4.74
CA THR A 89 5.96 -2.46 -3.94
C THR A 89 5.80 -0.97 -3.60
N PRO A 90 4.97 -0.61 -2.62
CA PRO A 90 4.90 0.77 -2.14
C PRO A 90 6.28 1.28 -1.74
N GLY A 91 6.68 2.45 -2.25
CA GLY A 91 7.97 3.06 -1.94
C GLY A 91 9.17 2.51 -2.72
N SER A 92 8.98 1.55 -3.63
CA SER A 92 10.04 0.95 -4.46
C SER A 92 9.58 0.73 -5.90
N SER A 93 10.51 0.83 -6.84
CA SER A 93 10.26 0.57 -8.27
C SER A 93 10.55 -0.87 -8.69
N ALA A 94 10.77 -1.78 -7.73
CA ALA A 94 11.08 -3.19 -8.01
C ALA A 94 9.88 -3.98 -8.56
N GLY A 95 8.65 -3.57 -8.23
CA GLY A 95 7.40 -4.12 -8.74
C GLY A 95 6.45 -3.01 -9.17
N VAL A 96 5.15 -3.26 -9.07
CA VAL A 96 4.12 -2.25 -9.35
C VAL A 96 4.03 -1.29 -8.17
N GLY A 97 4.29 0.00 -8.43
CA GLY A 97 4.14 1.05 -7.43
C GLY A 97 2.68 1.23 -7.02
N ILE A 98 2.45 1.56 -5.74
CA ILE A 98 1.15 1.92 -5.22
C ILE A 98 1.25 3.31 -4.60
N ASN A 99 0.36 4.20 -5.03
CA ASN A 99 0.14 5.47 -4.39
C ASN A 99 -0.68 5.27 -3.10
N ILE A 100 0.00 5.31 -1.96
CA ILE A 100 -0.60 5.07 -0.64
C ILE A 100 -1.31 6.30 -0.06
N LEU A 101 -1.03 7.51 -0.56
CA LEU A 101 -1.70 8.73 -0.07
C LEU A 101 -2.85 9.18 -0.96
N GLY A 102 -2.87 8.74 -2.21
CA GLY A 102 -3.99 8.81 -3.13
C GLY A 102 -4.68 10.17 -3.28
N ASN A 103 -5.82 10.15 -3.95
CA ASN A 103 -6.87 11.13 -3.73
C ASN A 103 -7.70 10.68 -2.52
N PHE A 104 -8.02 11.63 -1.65
CA PHE A 104 -8.99 11.43 -0.58
C PHE A 104 -10.39 11.52 -1.15
N ASP A 105 -10.81 10.43 -1.81
CA ASP A 105 -12.07 10.41 -2.51
C ASP A 105 -13.26 10.62 -1.57
N ALA A 106 -14.24 11.38 -2.05
CA ALA A 106 -15.47 11.55 -1.31
C ALA A 106 -16.16 10.18 -1.18
N PRO A 107 -16.58 9.80 0.04
CA PRO A 107 -17.17 8.49 0.27
C PRO A 107 -18.55 8.39 -0.39
N SER A 108 -19.06 7.15 -0.50
CA SER A 108 -20.38 6.88 -1.07
C SER A 108 -21.50 7.56 -0.27
N GLU A 109 -22.66 7.72 -0.91
CA GLU A 109 -23.85 8.30 -0.29
C GLU A 109 -24.29 7.54 0.97
N GLU A 110 -24.17 6.22 0.95
CA GLU A 110 -24.45 5.34 2.09
C GLU A 110 -23.58 5.68 3.30
N ILE A 111 -22.28 5.96 3.09
CA ILE A 111 -21.37 6.37 4.16
C ILE A 111 -21.68 7.80 4.62
N LEU A 112 -22.01 8.72 3.70
CA LEU A 112 -22.34 10.10 4.06
C LEU A 112 -23.61 10.22 4.91
N ASP A 113 -24.58 9.33 4.69
CA ASP A 113 -25.85 9.28 5.41
C ASP A 113 -25.74 8.58 6.78
N ASP A 114 -24.76 7.70 6.98
CA ASP A 114 -24.42 7.11 8.27
C ASP A 114 -23.43 8.00 9.05
N ALA A 115 -23.94 8.73 10.04
CA ALA A 115 -23.14 9.66 10.83
C ALA A 115 -21.97 9.00 11.58
N ASP A 116 -22.14 7.77 12.08
CA ASP A 116 -21.11 7.06 12.85
C ASP A 116 -20.01 6.55 11.92
N THR A 117 -20.39 5.99 10.78
CA THR A 117 -19.45 5.51 9.76
C THR A 117 -18.69 6.69 9.13
N PHE A 118 -19.37 7.78 8.81
CA PHE A 118 -18.74 9.00 8.29
C PHE A 118 -17.72 9.58 9.28
N ALA A 119 -18.09 9.68 10.56
CA ALA A 119 -17.19 10.18 11.59
C ALA A 119 -15.97 9.27 11.78
N ALA A 120 -16.16 7.95 11.75
CA ALA A 120 -15.07 6.99 11.83
C ALA A 120 -14.09 7.12 10.65
N LEU A 121 -14.60 7.30 9.43
CA LEU A 121 -13.77 7.50 8.24
C LEU A 121 -12.94 8.79 8.31
N ILE A 122 -13.55 9.91 8.74
CA ILE A 122 -12.79 11.15 8.96
C ILE A 122 -11.73 10.95 10.03
N ASN A 123 -12.09 10.35 11.17
CA ASN A 123 -11.17 10.16 12.29
C ASN A 123 -9.95 9.32 11.90
N THR A 124 -10.17 8.21 11.19
CA THR A 124 -9.08 7.33 10.72
C THR A 124 -8.20 8.04 9.70
N THR A 125 -8.79 8.71 8.71
CA THR A 125 -8.07 9.48 7.68
C THR A 125 -7.19 10.58 8.30
N VAL A 126 -7.77 11.40 9.18
CA VAL A 126 -7.05 12.50 9.85
C VAL A 126 -5.95 11.96 10.77
N SER A 127 -6.21 10.89 11.51
CA SER A 127 -5.21 10.27 12.38
C SER A 127 -4.00 9.77 11.59
N SER A 128 -4.24 9.08 10.47
CA SER A 128 -3.19 8.58 9.58
C SER A 128 -2.36 9.72 8.97
N LEU A 129 -3.01 10.80 8.54
CA LEU A 129 -2.33 11.96 7.98
C LEU A 129 -1.48 12.71 9.00
N LEU A 130 -1.95 12.86 10.24
CA LEU A 130 -1.16 13.49 11.29
C LEU A 130 0.01 12.60 11.71
N ALA A 131 -0.18 11.29 11.78
CA ALA A 131 0.89 10.34 12.07
C ALA A 131 2.01 10.39 11.02
N LEU A 132 1.64 10.52 9.74
CA LEU A 132 2.58 10.67 8.63
C LEU A 132 3.53 11.87 8.81
N VAL A 133 3.00 13.01 9.26
CA VAL A 133 3.81 14.22 9.54
C VAL A 133 4.34 14.25 10.98
N SER A 134 4.32 13.12 11.69
CA SER A 134 4.79 12.97 13.08
C SER A 134 4.10 13.90 14.09
N VAL A 135 2.86 14.30 13.82
CA VAL A 135 2.01 15.06 14.72
C VAL A 135 1.12 14.10 15.50
N LYS A 136 1.19 14.13 16.83
CA LYS A 136 0.25 13.39 17.67
C LYS A 136 -1.12 14.09 17.67
N GLY A 137 -2.01 13.62 16.80
CA GLY A 137 -3.40 14.05 16.78
C GLY A 137 -4.21 13.42 17.90
N ASP A 138 -4.97 14.24 18.63
CA ASP A 138 -6.01 13.82 19.57
C ASP A 138 -7.33 14.41 19.07
N ALA A 139 -8.35 13.57 18.87
CA ALA A 139 -9.62 13.97 18.27
C ALA A 139 -10.36 15.08 19.04
N LEU A 140 -10.11 15.21 20.34
CA LEU A 140 -10.78 16.18 21.20
C LEU A 140 -9.88 17.38 21.55
N ARG A 141 -8.57 17.23 21.46
CA ARG A 141 -7.61 18.25 21.97
C ARG A 141 -6.74 18.88 20.91
N SER A 142 -6.46 18.18 19.80
CA SER A 142 -5.54 18.69 18.78
C SER A 142 -6.27 19.66 17.84
N LYS A 143 -5.67 20.85 17.70
CA LYS A 143 -6.17 21.88 16.78
C LYS A 143 -5.97 21.46 15.32
N GLU A 144 -4.87 20.77 15.04
CA GLU A 144 -4.54 20.17 13.76
C GLU A 144 -5.61 19.14 13.37
N PHE A 145 -5.98 18.25 14.30
CA PHE A 145 -7.01 17.25 14.09
C PHE A 145 -8.36 17.89 13.76
N LEU A 146 -8.80 18.85 14.58
CA LEU A 146 -10.08 19.53 14.38
C LEU A 146 -10.11 20.33 13.08
N LEU A 147 -9.00 20.95 12.68
CA LEU A 147 -8.88 21.64 11.40
C LEU A 147 -9.08 20.65 10.23
N LEU A 148 -8.28 19.59 10.18
CA LEU A 148 -8.33 18.61 9.10
C LEU A 148 -9.70 17.92 9.03
N SER A 149 -10.26 17.53 10.18
CA SER A 149 -11.59 16.93 10.25
C SER A 149 -12.66 17.85 9.68
N THR A 150 -12.56 19.17 9.95
CA THR A 150 -13.51 20.16 9.42
C THR A 150 -13.33 20.34 7.91
N ILE A 151 -12.08 20.30 7.40
CA ILE A 151 -11.80 20.35 5.96
C ILE A 151 -12.42 19.12 5.26
N PHE A 152 -12.10 17.90 5.71
CA PHE A 152 -12.67 16.69 5.11
C PHE A 152 -14.19 16.67 5.18
N SER A 153 -14.77 16.99 6.35
CA SER A 153 -16.23 17.08 6.50
C SER A 153 -16.85 18.09 5.53
N HIS A 154 -16.20 19.24 5.27
CA HIS A 154 -16.69 20.25 4.34
C HIS A 154 -16.73 19.75 2.89
N PHE A 155 -15.65 19.15 2.41
CA PHE A 155 -15.53 18.71 1.01
C PHE A 155 -16.31 17.43 0.76
N TRP A 156 -16.20 16.43 1.63
CA TRP A 156 -16.90 15.15 1.45
C TRP A 156 -18.42 15.29 1.52
N ARG A 157 -18.97 16.17 2.37
CA ARG A 157 -20.42 16.46 2.38
C ARG A 157 -20.92 17.08 1.08
N LYS A 158 -20.04 17.70 0.31
CA LYS A 158 -20.34 18.23 -1.03
C LYS A 158 -20.04 17.23 -2.14
N ARG A 159 -19.62 16.01 -1.80
CA ARG A 159 -19.14 14.98 -2.73
C ARG A 159 -17.93 15.45 -3.54
N GLU A 160 -17.07 16.26 -2.93
CA GLU A 160 -15.83 16.76 -3.52
C GLU A 160 -14.64 15.97 -2.94
N SER A 161 -13.88 15.30 -3.79
CA SER A 161 -12.62 14.64 -3.42
C SER A 161 -11.50 15.66 -3.22
N LEU A 162 -10.49 15.31 -2.41
CA LEU A 162 -9.31 16.14 -2.18
C LEU A 162 -8.05 15.42 -2.65
N SER A 163 -7.13 16.14 -3.31
CA SER A 163 -5.74 15.69 -3.42
C SER A 163 -4.92 16.19 -2.23
N LEU A 164 -3.71 15.66 -2.02
CA LEU A 164 -2.81 16.17 -0.98
C LEU A 164 -2.42 17.64 -1.23
N GLU A 165 -2.19 18.04 -2.48
CA GLU A 165 -1.92 19.43 -2.85
C GLU A 165 -3.10 20.34 -2.51
N THR A 166 -4.32 19.89 -2.82
CA THR A 166 -5.53 20.64 -2.50
C THR A 166 -5.68 20.75 -0.99
N LEU A 167 -5.47 19.67 -0.24
CA LEU A 167 -5.50 19.66 1.23
C LEU A 167 -4.50 20.67 1.81
N ILE A 168 -3.25 20.70 1.33
CA ILE A 168 -2.22 21.67 1.76
C ILE A 168 -2.73 23.11 1.57
N GLY A 169 -3.32 23.40 0.41
CA GLY A 169 -3.95 24.69 0.14
C GLY A 169 -5.09 25.01 1.11
N GLN A 170 -5.96 24.03 1.38
CA GLN A 170 -7.10 24.20 2.29
C GLN A 170 -6.68 24.32 3.76
N ILE A 171 -5.54 23.76 4.18
CA ILE A 171 -4.99 24.01 5.52
C ILE A 171 -4.57 25.49 5.64
N ALA A 172 -3.86 26.00 4.64
CA ALA A 172 -3.38 27.38 4.61
C ALA A 172 -4.52 28.40 4.51
N SER A 173 -5.59 28.08 3.77
CA SER A 173 -6.75 28.96 3.57
C SER A 173 -8.07 28.18 3.53
N PRO A 174 -8.59 27.72 4.70
CA PRO A 174 -9.79 26.90 4.76
C PRO A 174 -11.04 27.64 4.27
N PRO A 175 -12.04 26.92 3.73
CA PRO A 175 -13.26 27.53 3.16
C PRO A 175 -14.27 27.95 4.23
N PHE A 176 -13.86 28.01 5.50
CA PHE A 176 -14.70 28.32 6.65
C PHE A 176 -14.02 29.31 7.60
N LYS A 177 -14.84 30.12 8.29
CA LYS A 177 -14.36 31.15 9.22
C LYS A 177 -14.38 30.73 10.69
N LYS A 178 -14.98 29.58 11.01
CA LYS A 178 -15.18 29.09 12.38
C LYS A 178 -14.96 27.59 12.49
N ILE A 179 -14.52 27.15 13.66
CA ILE A 179 -14.52 25.74 14.09
C ILE A 179 -15.34 25.67 15.39
N GLY A 180 -16.44 24.91 15.35
CA GLY A 180 -17.47 25.00 16.38
C GLY A 180 -17.97 26.44 16.52
N VAL A 181 -17.91 26.98 17.73
CA VAL A 181 -18.36 28.35 18.03
C VAL A 181 -17.26 29.40 17.89
N LEU A 182 -15.99 28.99 17.79
CA LEU A 182 -14.83 29.89 17.80
C LEU A 182 -14.46 30.35 16.39
N ASN A 183 -13.98 31.59 16.25
CA ASN A 183 -13.37 32.03 15.00
C ASN A 183 -12.09 31.24 14.73
N LEU A 184 -11.88 30.89 13.46
CA LEU A 184 -10.74 30.08 13.04
C LEU A 184 -9.41 30.75 13.39
N ASN A 185 -9.27 32.06 13.17
CA ASN A 185 -8.00 32.76 13.46
C ASN A 185 -7.69 32.84 14.96
N ASP A 186 -8.71 32.84 15.82
CA ASP A 186 -8.51 32.82 17.28
C ASP A 186 -8.20 31.40 17.77
N PHE A 187 -8.89 30.40 17.22
CA PHE A 187 -8.69 28.99 17.56
C PHE A 187 -7.34 28.48 17.07
N TYR A 188 -7.05 28.66 15.78
CA TYR A 188 -5.83 28.21 15.10
C TYR A 188 -5.33 29.26 14.10
N PRO A 189 -4.45 30.17 14.55
CA PRO A 189 -3.95 31.29 13.76
C PRO A 189 -3.27 30.88 12.45
N GLN A 190 -3.27 31.80 11.48
CA GLN A 190 -2.76 31.53 10.12
C GLN A 190 -1.29 31.07 10.09
N ASN A 191 -0.41 31.64 10.92
CA ASN A 191 0.98 31.21 10.98
C ASN A 191 1.10 29.73 11.40
N ARG A 192 0.31 29.29 12.38
CA ARG A 192 0.29 27.88 12.82
C ARG A 192 -0.29 26.96 11.76
N ARG A 193 -1.30 27.41 11.02
CA ARG A 193 -1.85 26.67 9.87
C ARG A 193 -0.81 26.51 8.75
N LEU A 194 -0.04 27.58 8.46
CA LEU A 194 1.05 27.51 7.49
C LEU A 194 2.16 26.57 7.93
N GLU A 195 2.51 26.53 9.22
CA GLU A 195 3.45 25.55 9.76
C GLU A 195 2.98 24.10 9.52
N LEU A 196 1.70 23.81 9.75
CA LEU A 196 1.12 22.49 9.45
C LEU A 196 1.14 22.18 7.94
N ALA A 197 0.75 23.15 7.10
CA ALA A 197 0.79 23.00 5.64
C ALA A 197 2.22 22.71 5.13
N MET A 198 3.22 23.35 5.73
CA MET A 198 4.63 23.09 5.42
C MET A 198 5.06 21.67 5.80
N LEU A 199 4.57 21.11 6.91
CA LEU A 199 4.87 19.72 7.27
C LEU A 199 4.38 18.75 6.19
N PHE A 200 3.16 18.93 5.69
CA PHE A 200 2.63 18.11 4.59
C PHE A 200 3.37 18.37 3.27
N ASN A 201 3.75 19.62 2.98
CA ASN A 201 4.55 19.94 1.79
C ASN A 201 5.93 19.26 1.80
N ASN A 202 6.55 19.14 2.98
CA ASN A 202 7.83 18.45 3.12
C ASN A 202 7.72 16.96 2.78
N VAL A 203 6.55 16.35 3.00
CA VAL A 203 6.29 14.96 2.58
C VAL A 203 6.34 14.85 1.06
N LEU A 204 5.64 15.73 0.33
CA LEU A 204 5.68 15.78 -1.14
C LEU A 204 7.08 16.06 -1.69
N SER A 205 7.84 16.90 -0.99
CA SER A 205 9.18 17.34 -1.42
C SER A 205 10.28 16.33 -1.04
N SER A 206 9.96 15.29 -0.27
CA SER A 206 10.92 14.28 0.17
C SER A 206 11.19 13.29 -0.96
N VAL A 207 12.45 13.23 -1.41
CA VAL A 207 12.90 12.29 -2.46
C VAL A 207 12.56 10.83 -2.11
N GLY A 208 12.66 10.46 -0.83
CA GLY A 208 12.35 9.10 -0.38
C GLY A 208 10.85 8.81 -0.27
N PHE A 209 10.01 9.84 -0.30
CA PHE A 209 8.56 9.71 -0.22
C PHE A 209 7.87 9.81 -1.59
N SER A 210 8.52 10.39 -2.60
CA SER A 210 7.97 10.47 -3.96
C SER A 210 7.58 9.08 -4.50
N SER A 211 8.36 8.03 -4.22
CA SER A 211 8.04 6.66 -4.62
C SER A 211 6.82 6.04 -3.91
N TRP A 212 6.31 6.67 -2.85
CA TRP A 212 5.12 6.21 -2.11
C TRP A 212 3.82 6.84 -2.63
N ILE A 213 3.93 7.87 -3.46
CA ILE A 213 2.79 8.57 -4.07
C ILE A 213 2.72 8.36 -5.59
N GLU A 214 3.61 7.52 -6.12
CA GLU A 214 3.65 7.12 -7.52
C GLU A 214 3.09 5.70 -7.69
N GLY A 215 2.37 5.49 -8.80
CA GLY A 215 1.79 4.20 -9.17
C GLY A 215 0.28 4.17 -9.10
N GLU A 216 -0.27 2.95 -9.08
CA GLU A 216 -1.72 2.72 -9.05
C GLU A 216 -2.33 3.23 -7.74
N PRO A 217 -3.57 3.74 -7.75
CA PRO A 217 -4.25 4.14 -6.52
C PRO A 217 -4.42 2.93 -5.59
N LEU A 218 -4.31 3.14 -4.28
CA LEU A 218 -4.64 2.13 -3.27
C LEU A 218 -6.16 1.92 -3.20
N ASP A 219 -6.72 1.22 -4.18
CA ASP A 219 -8.13 0.85 -4.25
C ASP A 219 -8.26 -0.68 -4.15
N ILE A 220 -8.73 -1.17 -3.00
CA ILE A 220 -8.76 -2.62 -2.72
C ILE A 220 -9.62 -3.39 -3.74
N GLN A 221 -10.64 -2.77 -4.31
CA GLN A 221 -11.50 -3.41 -5.29
C GLN A 221 -10.74 -3.62 -6.60
N SER A 222 -10.08 -2.59 -7.10
CA SER A 222 -9.26 -2.64 -8.32
C SER A 222 -8.01 -3.51 -8.16
N LEU A 223 -7.51 -3.68 -6.92
CA LEU A 223 -6.39 -4.57 -6.63
C LEU A 223 -6.80 -6.05 -6.53
N LEU A 224 -8.07 -6.35 -6.23
CA LEU A 224 -8.58 -7.72 -6.13
C LEU A 224 -9.25 -8.21 -7.42
N TYR A 225 -9.76 -7.28 -8.23
CA TYR A 225 -10.60 -7.56 -9.38
C TYR A 225 -10.15 -6.69 -10.55
N ASP A 226 -10.03 -7.31 -11.73
CA ASP A 226 -9.86 -6.61 -13.02
C ASP A 226 -11.15 -5.97 -13.52
#